data_AF-A0A5C3P441-F1
#
_entry.id   AF-A0A5C3P441-F1
#
_cell.length_a   1.000
_cell.length_b   1.000
_cell.length_c   1.000
_cell.angle_alpha   90.00
_cell.angle_beta   90.00
_cell.angle_gamma   90.00
#
_symmetry.space_group_name_H-M   'P 1'
#
loop_
_entity.id
_entity.type
_entity.pdbx_description
1 polymer ?
#
loop_
_entity_poly.entity_id
_entity_poly.type
_entity_poly.pdbx_seq_one_letter_code
_entity_poly.pdbx_strand_id
1 'polypeptide(L)'
;MTSHYEFLHWLDTTDADITYVGTPIDRNAPRAAEAVMVTYCSSRTQNVCGGACTVYNGGSACLNAPGTKCLAATANVGFCDRSGCGGSCNQLSSCGTRLDNGFCFTPGTASIVVPSS
;
A
#
# COMPACT_ATOMS: atom_id res chain seq x y z
N MET A 1 6.72 -0.07 7.77
CA MET A 1 5.47 -0.83 7.96
C MET A 1 4.65 -0.05 8.97
N THR A 2 3.37 0.15 8.70
CA THR A 2 2.45 0.97 9.51
C THR A 2 1.51 0.06 10.29
N SER A 3 1.11 0.43 11.50
CA SER A 3 0.14 -0.36 12.26
C SER A 3 -1.28 -0.26 11.66
N HIS A 4 -2.13 -1.26 11.92
CA HIS A 4 -3.52 -1.25 11.43
C HIS A 4 -4.30 -0.01 11.89
N TYR A 5 -4.12 0.42 13.15
CA TYR A 5 -4.82 1.59 13.68
C TYR A 5 -4.35 2.90 13.02
N GLU A 6 -3.04 3.10 12.86
CA GLU A 6 -2.50 4.27 12.16
C GLU A 6 -2.97 4.32 10.70
N PHE A 7 -3.09 3.15 10.06
CA PHE A 7 -3.60 3.05 8.71
C PHE A 7 -5.07 3.49 8.60
N LEU A 8 -5.93 2.99 9.50
CA LEU A 8 -7.34 3.39 9.53
C LEU A 8 -7.49 4.90 9.82
N HIS A 9 -6.69 5.43 10.73
CA HIS A 9 -6.69 6.87 11.02
C HIS A 9 -6.28 7.72 9.80
N TRP A 10 -5.29 7.26 9.02
CA TRP A 10 -4.91 7.92 7.77
C TRP A 10 -6.07 7.93 6.76
N LEU A 11 -6.78 6.81 6.60
CA LEU A 11 -7.95 6.74 5.71
C LEU A 11 -9.05 7.75 6.10
N ASP A 12 -9.18 8.05 7.39
CA ASP A 12 -10.22 8.98 7.90
C ASP A 12 -9.88 10.45 7.72
N THR A 13 -8.60 10.77 7.58
CA THR A 13 -8.09 12.14 7.65
C THR A 13 -7.45 12.61 6.35
N THR A 14 -7.21 11.70 5.41
CA THR A 14 -6.60 12.04 4.12
C THR A 14 -7.63 12.68 3.17
N ASP A 15 -7.15 13.65 2.40
CA ASP A 15 -7.85 14.31 1.30
C ASP A 15 -7.57 13.64 -0.08
N ALA A 16 -6.96 12.47 -0.08
CA ALA A 16 -6.66 11.72 -1.30
C ALA A 16 -7.93 11.14 -1.95
N ASP A 17 -7.92 11.00 -3.28
CA ASP A 17 -8.96 10.29 -4.00
C ASP A 17 -8.68 8.77 -3.91
N ILE A 18 -9.52 8.04 -3.18
CA ILE A 18 -9.29 6.64 -2.80
C ILE A 18 -10.20 5.70 -3.56
N THR A 19 -9.60 4.77 -4.29
CA THR A 19 -10.27 3.57 -4.81
C THR A 19 -10.07 2.39 -3.86
N TYR A 20 -11.14 1.72 -3.44
CA TYR A 20 -11.05 0.52 -2.59
C TYR A 20 -11.13 -0.77 -3.43
N VAL A 21 -10.25 -1.73 -3.15
CA VAL A 21 -10.17 -3.03 -3.84
C VAL A 21 -10.12 -4.17 -2.81
N GLY A 22 -10.90 -5.21 -3.04
CA GLY A 22 -10.93 -6.40 -2.19
C GLY A 22 -12.08 -6.37 -1.18
N THR A 23 -11.82 -6.91 0.01
CA THR A 23 -12.83 -7.07 1.07
C THR A 23 -13.20 -5.70 1.66
N PRO A 24 -14.49 -5.43 1.94
CA PRO A 24 -14.90 -4.24 2.66
C PRO A 24 -14.11 -4.05 3.96
N ILE A 25 -13.69 -2.81 4.22
CA ILE A 25 -12.99 -2.47 5.46
C ILE A 25 -14.06 -2.28 6.54
N ASP A 26 -14.28 -3.32 7.35
CA ASP A 26 -15.12 -3.22 8.54
C ASP A 26 -14.28 -2.78 9.75
N ARG A 27 -14.56 -1.57 10.24
CA ARG A 27 -13.88 -0.95 11.39
C ARG A 27 -14.15 -1.65 12.72
N ASN A 28 -15.23 -2.42 12.77
CA ASN A 28 -15.71 -3.10 13.97
C ASN A 28 -15.52 -4.62 13.89
N ALA A 29 -14.99 -5.14 12.79
CA ALA A 29 -14.72 -6.56 12.67
C ALA A 29 -13.71 -6.99 13.74
N PRO A 30 -13.93 -8.14 14.42
CA PRO A 30 -12.86 -8.82 15.12
C PRO A 30 -11.68 -8.99 14.16
N ARG A 31 -10.42 -8.95 14.63
CA ARG A 31 -9.24 -9.28 13.81
C ARG A 31 -9.35 -10.72 13.27
N ALA A 32 -10.15 -10.93 12.25
CA ALA A 32 -10.17 -12.14 11.45
C ALA A 32 -8.88 -12.17 10.62
N ALA A 33 -8.43 -13.37 10.25
CA ALA A 33 -7.18 -13.69 9.55
C ALA A 33 -6.60 -12.48 8.79
N GLU A 34 -5.45 -12.00 9.27
CA GLU A 34 -4.87 -10.67 9.04
C GLU A 34 -4.84 -10.26 7.57
N ALA A 35 -5.96 -9.70 7.08
CA ALA A 35 -6.02 -9.15 5.75
C ALA A 35 -4.94 -8.06 5.63
N VAL A 36 -4.08 -8.21 4.63
CA VAL A 36 -3.03 -7.25 4.36
C VAL A 36 -3.67 -6.04 3.71
N MET A 37 -3.50 -4.89 4.33
CA MET A 37 -3.92 -3.61 3.78
C MET A 37 -2.73 -2.98 3.08
N VAL A 38 -2.95 -2.53 1.85
CA VAL A 38 -1.94 -1.84 1.05
C VAL A 38 -2.55 -0.57 0.49
N THR A 39 -1.96 0.57 0.80
CA THR A 39 -2.25 1.82 0.09
C THR A 39 -1.11 2.12 -0.86
N TYR A 40 -1.41 2.44 -2.10
CA TYR A 40 -0.44 2.93 -3.07
C TYR A 40 -1.01 4.11 -3.84
N CYS A 41 -0.19 5.13 -4.09
CA CYS A 41 -0.64 6.37 -4.73
C CYS A 41 0.26 6.78 -5.90
N SER A 42 -0.34 7.50 -6.85
CA SER A 42 0.30 7.93 -8.10
C SER A 42 1.13 9.21 -7.96
N SER A 43 1.11 9.89 -6.81
CA SER A 43 1.75 11.19 -6.65
C SER A 43 2.39 11.36 -5.27
N ARG A 44 3.35 12.29 -5.20
CA ARG A 44 4.03 12.68 -3.97
C ARG A 44 4.31 14.17 -4.02
N THR A 45 3.97 14.88 -2.96
CA THR A 45 4.34 16.28 -2.75
C THR A 45 5.18 16.37 -1.49
N GLN A 46 6.48 16.69 -1.65
CA GLN A 46 7.45 16.66 -0.55
C GLN A 46 7.44 15.29 0.17
N ASN A 47 7.12 15.25 1.46
CA ASN A 47 7.06 14.03 2.26
C ASN A 47 5.67 13.40 2.33
N VAL A 48 4.68 13.98 1.63
CA VAL A 48 3.30 13.50 1.64
C VAL A 48 3.02 12.67 0.39
N CYS A 49 2.56 11.44 0.59
CA CYS A 49 2.04 10.56 -0.46
C CYS A 49 0.57 10.90 -0.74
N GLY A 50 0.17 11.00 -2.01
CA GLY A 50 -1.20 11.38 -2.36
C GLY A 50 -1.51 11.34 -3.86
N GLY A 51 -2.50 12.13 -4.29
CA GLY A 51 -3.05 12.08 -5.64
C GLY A 51 -4.12 10.99 -5.75
N ALA A 52 -4.09 10.21 -6.83
CA ALA A 52 -4.93 9.03 -6.96
C ALA A 52 -4.32 7.88 -6.14
N CYS A 53 -5.03 7.44 -5.11
CA CYS A 53 -4.63 6.36 -4.24
C CYS A 53 -5.55 5.16 -4.42
N THR A 54 -5.00 3.96 -4.26
CA THR A 54 -5.78 2.74 -4.19
C THR A 54 -5.45 2.01 -2.91
N VAL A 55 -6.50 1.54 -2.22
CA VAL A 55 -6.42 0.79 -0.98
C VAL A 55 -6.89 -0.63 -1.27
N TYR A 56 -5.96 -1.57 -1.21
CA TYR A 56 -6.25 -3.00 -1.22
C TYR A 56 -6.44 -3.51 0.20
N ASN A 57 -7.45 -4.34 0.41
CA ASN A 57 -7.68 -5.06 1.65
C ASN A 57 -8.01 -6.52 1.33
N GLY A 58 -7.09 -7.44 1.63
CA GLY A 58 -7.31 -8.86 1.36
C GLY A 58 -6.10 -9.74 1.64
N GLY A 59 -6.16 -10.99 1.18
CA GLY A 59 -5.08 -11.96 1.33
C GLY A 59 -3.99 -11.82 0.27
N SER A 60 -3.25 -12.91 0.03
CA SER A 60 -2.18 -12.94 -0.97
C SER A 60 -2.70 -12.62 -2.37
N ALA A 61 -2.03 -11.68 -3.04
CA ALA A 61 -2.43 -11.19 -4.35
C ALA A 61 -1.23 -10.57 -5.09
N CYS A 62 -1.31 -10.57 -6.41
CA CYS A 62 -0.48 -9.73 -7.25
C CYS A 62 -1.31 -8.56 -7.77
N LEU A 63 -0.99 -7.35 -7.31
CA LEU A 63 -1.71 -6.13 -7.67
C LEU A 63 -1.00 -5.45 -8.82
N ASN A 64 -1.72 -5.15 -9.90
CA ASN A 64 -1.22 -4.26 -10.94
C ASN A 64 -1.35 -2.81 -10.44
N ALA A 65 -0.21 -2.14 -10.26
CA ALA A 65 -0.13 -0.82 -9.65
C ALA A 65 0.78 0.13 -10.46
N PRO A 66 0.57 0.26 -11.79
CA PRO A 66 1.40 1.10 -12.65
C PRO A 66 1.37 2.56 -12.20
N GLY A 67 2.54 3.20 -12.25
CA GLY A 67 2.64 4.63 -11.92
C GLY A 67 2.64 4.93 -10.42
N THR A 68 2.66 3.91 -9.57
CA THR A 68 2.83 4.08 -8.12
C THR A 68 4.14 4.83 -7.83
N LYS A 69 4.02 5.87 -6.99
CA LYS A 69 5.13 6.69 -6.52
C LYS A 69 5.46 6.43 -5.07
N CYS A 70 4.48 6.01 -4.29
CA CYS A 70 4.65 5.71 -2.89
C CYS A 70 3.57 4.73 -2.43
N LEU A 71 3.92 3.90 -1.45
CA LEU A 71 3.02 2.92 -0.89
C LEU A 71 3.26 2.68 0.60
N ALA A 72 2.22 2.32 1.32
CA ALA A 72 2.24 1.85 2.71
C ALA A 72 1.50 0.52 2.80
N ALA A 73 1.89 -0.33 3.74
CA ALA A 73 1.18 -1.56 4.01
C ALA A 73 1.29 -1.99 5.47
N THR A 74 0.32 -2.79 5.90
CA THR A 74 0.30 -3.42 7.23
C THR A 74 1.16 -4.69 7.31
N ALA A 75 1.65 -5.19 6.17
CA ALA A 75 2.59 -6.32 6.08
C ALA A 75 3.80 -5.98 5.18
N ASN A 76 4.80 -6.86 5.16
CA ASN A 76 5.98 -6.68 4.31
C ASN A 76 5.69 -7.08 2.86
N VAL A 77 5.07 -6.18 2.11
CA VAL A 77 4.76 -6.38 0.70
C VAL A 77 5.99 -6.20 -0.20
N GLY A 78 6.01 -6.89 -1.34
CA GLY A 78 6.97 -6.66 -2.41
C GLY A 78 6.47 -5.61 -3.39
N PHE A 79 7.35 -4.80 -3.97
CA PHE A 79 7.03 -3.88 -5.06
C PHE A 79 8.02 -4.07 -6.21
N CYS A 80 7.49 -4.23 -7.43
CA CYS A 80 8.27 -4.59 -8.60
C CYS A 80 8.13 -3.53 -9.71
N ASP A 81 9.17 -3.39 -10.54
CA ASP A 81 9.22 -2.43 -11.65
C ASP A 81 8.43 -2.86 -12.90
N ARG A 82 7.95 -4.12 -12.96
CA ARG A 82 7.13 -4.64 -14.06
C ARG A 82 5.74 -5.07 -13.59
N SER A 83 4.80 -5.13 -14.52
CA SER A 83 3.47 -5.71 -14.28
C SER A 83 3.55 -7.21 -14.00
N GLY A 84 2.53 -7.77 -13.36
CA GLY A 84 2.47 -9.21 -13.09
C GLY A 84 3.48 -9.72 -12.05
N CYS A 85 3.94 -8.86 -11.15
CA CYS A 85 4.80 -9.23 -10.02
C CYS A 85 6.13 -9.88 -10.41
N GLY A 86 6.73 -9.39 -11.51
CA GLY A 86 8.02 -9.83 -12.00
C GLY A 86 9.01 -8.68 -12.19
N GLY A 87 10.19 -8.99 -12.72
CA GLY A 87 11.28 -8.03 -12.90
C GLY A 87 12.14 -7.88 -11.65
N SER A 88 12.52 -6.65 -11.34
CA SER A 88 13.27 -6.27 -10.14
C SER A 88 12.29 -5.89 -9.03
N CYS A 89 12.16 -6.79 -8.05
CA CYS A 89 11.28 -6.60 -6.90
C CYS A 89 12.09 -6.27 -5.65
N ASN A 90 11.61 -5.30 -4.88
CA ASN A 90 12.13 -4.94 -3.56
C ASN A 90 11.06 -5.15 -2.51
N GLN A 91 11.45 -5.26 -1.23
CA GLN A 91 10.51 -5.42 -0.13
C GLN A 91 10.25 -4.09 0.56
N LEU A 92 9.04 -3.88 1.08
CA LEU A 92 8.70 -2.68 1.84
C LEU A 92 9.60 -2.50 3.08
N SER A 93 10.09 -3.58 3.67
CA SER A 93 11.07 -3.57 4.75
C SER A 93 12.40 -2.91 4.35
N SER A 94 12.79 -3.01 3.07
CA SER A 94 13.98 -2.38 2.48
C SER A 94 13.74 -0.95 1.97
N CYS A 95 12.67 -0.29 2.44
CA CYS A 95 12.35 1.07 2.04
C CYS A 95 13.52 2.04 2.26
N GLY A 96 14.07 2.60 1.17
CA GLY A 96 15.18 3.54 1.23
C GLY A 96 14.76 4.92 1.77
N THR A 97 13.65 5.47 1.26
CA THR A 97 13.15 6.79 1.69
C THR A 97 11.74 6.64 2.25
N ARG A 98 11.62 6.78 3.58
CA ARG A 98 10.32 6.83 4.26
C ARG A 98 9.70 8.22 4.15
N LEU A 99 8.39 8.23 4.01
CA LEU A 99 7.52 9.39 3.90
C LEU A 99 6.62 9.44 5.14
N ASP A 100 5.79 10.47 5.23
CA ASP A 100 4.85 10.65 6.34
C ASP A 100 3.85 9.49 6.40
N ASN A 101 3.29 9.22 7.58
CA ASN A 101 2.31 8.13 7.83
C ASN A 101 2.83 6.71 7.50
N GLY A 102 4.16 6.54 7.46
CA GLY A 102 4.80 5.24 7.22
C GLY A 102 4.77 4.79 5.77
N PHE A 103 4.46 5.70 4.84
CA PHE A 103 4.62 5.47 3.41
C PHE A 103 6.10 5.31 3.05
N CYS A 104 6.35 4.54 2.01
CA CYS A 104 7.64 4.41 1.38
C CYS A 104 7.61 5.10 0.01
N PHE A 105 8.66 5.83 -0.32
CA PHE A 105 8.87 6.32 -1.69
C PHE A 105 9.35 5.17 -2.58
N THR A 106 8.54 4.82 -3.56
CA THR A 106 8.72 3.65 -4.44
C THR A 106 8.51 4.01 -5.91
N PRO A 107 9.26 5.00 -6.45
CA PRO A 107 9.06 5.47 -7.80
C PRO A 107 9.31 4.36 -8.82
N GLY A 108 8.41 4.23 -9.80
CA GLY A 108 8.56 3.23 -10.88
C GLY A 108 7.98 1.87 -10.52
N THR A 109 7.31 1.74 -9.37
CA THR A 109 6.53 0.54 -9.06
C THR A 109 5.43 0.36 -10.09
N ALA A 110 5.33 -0.87 -10.62
CA ALA A 110 4.33 -1.28 -11.59
C ALA A 110 3.45 -2.42 -11.08
N SER A 111 3.91 -3.20 -10.10
CA SER A 111 3.08 -4.18 -9.39
C SER A 111 3.49 -4.36 -7.94
N ILE A 112 2.56 -4.86 -7.12
CA ILE A 112 2.74 -5.08 -5.69
C ILE A 112 2.40 -6.54 -5.36
N VAL A 113 3.33 -7.22 -4.69
CA VAL A 113 3.18 -8.59 -4.19
C VAL A 113 2.70 -8.52 -2.75
N VAL A 114 1.47 -8.99 -2.53
CA VAL A 114 0.89 -9.14 -1.20
C VAL A 114 1.17 -10.57 -0.72
N PRO A 115 1.89 -10.76 0.40
CA PRO A 115 2.13 -12.09 0.94
C PRO A 115 0.86 -12.68 1.56
N SER A 116 0.83 -14.00 1.71
CA SER A 116 -0.15 -14.66 2.58
C SER A 116 0.20 -14.39 4.04
N SER A 117 -0.77 -13.88 4.81
CA SER A 117 -0.72 -13.74 6.27
C SER A 117 -0.58 -15.09 6.96
#